data_AF-A0A1U7H924-F1
#
_entry.id   AF-A0A1U7H924-F1
#
_cell.length_a   1.000
_cell.length_b   1.000
_cell.length_c   1.000
_cell.angle_alpha   90.00
_cell.angle_beta   90.00
_cell.angle_gamma   90.00
#
_symmetry.space_group_name_H-M   'P 1'
#
loop_
_entity.id
_entity.type
_entity.pdbx_description
1 polymer ?
#
loop_
_entity_poly.entity_id
_entity_poly.type
_entity_poly.pdbx_seq_one_letter_code
_entity_poly.pdbx_strand_id
1 'polypeptide(L)'
;MKQSESQFPPTKPLGLVLRRAALISTAQMEVALRDRLQYEDLRIGEILALRGWIKAQTADFFADYWSVLVTQKWQHPIGYYFRKAALLNEDRVNAIVVEQKRRYPRPRFGELAVEKQWLKAKTVDFFLQAQECHRDTPTLIDIINRVLNSGQITSSQEDRFLAAMLQNISLSSSEQAGIQEIFKRIQTGQLRVVK
;
A
#
# COMPACT_ATOMS: atom_id res chain seq x y z
N MET A 1 -24.76 3.07 12.29
CA MET A 1 -24.19 2.56 11.02
C MET A 1 -23.01 3.44 10.63
N LYS A 2 -21.77 2.98 10.84
CA LYS A 2 -20.57 3.64 10.29
C LYS A 2 -20.03 2.71 9.22
N GLN A 3 -20.11 3.14 7.97
CA GLN A 3 -19.53 2.46 6.83
C GLN A 3 -18.01 2.44 7.03
N SER A 4 -17.44 1.25 7.17
CA SER A 4 -16.00 1.03 7.08
C SER A 4 -15.62 1.05 5.60
N GLU A 5 -15.53 2.25 5.03
CA GLU A 5 -14.91 2.43 3.72
C GLU A 5 -13.46 1.94 3.83
N SER A 6 -13.09 1.00 2.96
CA SER A 6 -11.70 0.65 2.71
C SER A 6 -10.90 1.94 2.51
N GLN A 7 -9.98 2.25 3.43
CA GLN A 7 -9.28 3.53 3.45
C GLN A 7 -8.33 3.69 2.25
N PHE A 8 -8.17 2.67 1.40
CA PHE A 8 -7.35 2.69 0.19
C PHE A 8 -8.08 2.02 -1.00
N PRO A 9 -8.96 2.74 -1.74
CA PRO A 9 -9.40 2.32 -3.06
C PRO A 9 -8.21 2.24 -4.06
N PRO A 10 -8.34 1.47 -5.17
CA PRO A 10 -7.19 0.97 -5.96
C PRO A 10 -6.32 2.04 -6.64
N THR A 11 -6.77 3.29 -6.78
CA THR A 11 -5.99 4.33 -7.48
C THR A 11 -6.29 5.71 -6.92
N LYS A 12 -5.83 6.01 -5.69
CA LYS A 12 -5.79 7.43 -5.27
C LYS A 12 -4.84 8.19 -6.19
N PRO A 13 -5.20 9.41 -6.64
CA PRO A 13 -4.29 10.23 -7.43
C PRO A 13 -2.96 10.42 -6.71
N LEU A 14 -1.84 10.31 -7.44
CA LEU A 14 -0.49 10.36 -6.89
C LEU A 14 -0.27 11.57 -5.96
N GLY A 15 -0.72 12.76 -6.38
CA GLY A 15 -0.61 13.97 -5.57
C GLY A 15 -1.36 13.89 -4.23
N LEU A 16 -2.49 13.19 -4.17
CA LEU A 16 -3.22 12.98 -2.91
C LEU A 16 -2.45 12.04 -1.97
N VAL A 17 -1.82 10.99 -2.52
CA VAL A 17 -0.98 10.05 -1.77
C VAL A 17 0.23 10.78 -1.17
N LEU A 18 0.95 11.54 -1.99
CA LEU A 18 2.13 12.31 -1.58
C LEU A 18 1.78 13.37 -0.51
N ARG A 19 0.62 14.03 -0.65
CA ARG A 19 0.13 15.00 0.36
C ARG A 19 -0.20 14.32 1.68
N ARG A 20 -0.88 13.17 1.65
CA ARG A 20 -1.21 12.40 2.86
C ARG A 20 0.05 11.89 3.57
N ALA A 21 1.08 11.53 2.80
CA ALA A 21 2.39 11.17 3.31
C ALA A 21 3.21 12.35 3.85
N ALA A 22 2.67 13.58 3.83
CA ALA A 22 3.34 14.82 4.20
C ALA A 22 4.64 15.13 3.41
N LEU A 23 4.75 14.57 2.20
CA LEU A 23 5.87 14.77 1.29
C LEU A 23 5.73 16.05 0.47
N ILE A 24 4.49 16.46 0.22
CA ILE A 24 4.16 17.75 -0.39
C ILE A 24 3.07 18.47 0.41
N SER A 25 3.02 19.79 0.32
CA SER A 25 1.95 20.62 0.89
C SER A 25 0.77 20.79 -0.07
N THR A 26 -0.36 21.28 0.44
CA THR A 26 -1.51 21.66 -0.40
C THR A 26 -1.11 22.74 -1.41
N ALA A 27 -0.35 23.75 -0.98
CA ALA A 27 0.13 24.80 -1.86
C ALA A 27 1.03 24.27 -3.00
N GLN A 28 1.95 23.34 -2.69
CA GLN A 28 2.76 22.67 -3.70
C GLN A 28 1.90 21.88 -4.70
N MET A 29 0.87 21.18 -4.21
CA MET A 29 -0.07 20.46 -5.07
C MET A 29 -0.86 21.41 -5.99
N GLU A 30 -1.35 22.53 -5.48
CA GLU A 30 -2.07 23.53 -6.27
C GLU A 30 -1.20 24.15 -7.36
N VAL A 31 0.05 24.47 -7.04
CA VAL A 31 1.01 24.98 -8.03
C VAL A 31 1.30 23.92 -9.09
N ALA A 32 1.57 22.66 -8.69
CA ALA A 32 1.80 21.58 -9.66
C ALA A 32 0.60 21.31 -10.58
N LEU A 33 -0.63 21.47 -10.06
CA LEU A 33 -1.85 21.38 -10.87
C LEU A 33 -1.96 22.52 -11.88
N ARG A 34 -1.56 23.74 -11.52
CA ARG A 34 -1.52 24.88 -12.47
C ARG A 34 -0.47 24.66 -13.55
N ASP A 35 0.71 24.16 -13.19
CA ASP A 35 1.76 23.87 -14.17
C ASP A 35 1.34 22.79 -15.17
N ARG A 36 0.56 21.80 -14.73
CA ARG A 36 0.03 20.76 -15.61
C ARG A 36 -0.88 21.33 -16.70
N LEU A 37 -1.51 22.48 -16.48
CA LEU A 37 -2.28 23.17 -17.52
C LEU A 37 -1.40 23.84 -18.58
N GLN A 38 -0.13 24.11 -18.24
CA GLN A 38 0.85 24.70 -19.16
C GLN A 38 1.71 23.64 -19.84
N TYR A 39 1.92 22.50 -19.17
CA TYR A 39 2.73 21.38 -19.63
C TYR A 39 1.90 20.09 -19.59
N GLU A 40 0.98 19.95 -20.55
CA GLU A 40 -0.01 18.86 -20.56
C GLU A 40 0.62 17.45 -20.60
N ASP A 41 1.81 17.34 -21.19
CA ASP A 41 2.57 16.10 -21.30
C ASP A 41 3.14 15.60 -19.96
N LEU A 42 3.26 16.49 -18.97
CA LEU A 42 3.90 16.15 -17.69
C LEU A 42 2.89 15.64 -16.65
N ARG A 43 3.22 14.50 -16.05
CA ARG A 43 2.51 13.93 -14.90
C ARG A 43 2.81 14.74 -13.64
N ILE A 44 1.87 14.74 -12.70
CA ILE A 44 2.04 15.47 -11.42
C ILE A 44 3.33 15.09 -10.69
N GLY A 45 3.70 13.79 -10.70
CA GLY A 45 4.96 13.34 -10.11
C GLY A 45 6.20 13.96 -10.76
N GLU A 46 6.19 14.09 -12.08
CA GLU A 46 7.28 14.69 -12.87
C GLU A 46 7.39 16.19 -12.61
N ILE A 47 6.25 16.90 -12.56
CA ILE A 47 6.21 18.34 -12.23
C ILE A 47 6.78 18.59 -10.82
N LEU A 48 6.35 17.80 -9.83
CA LEU A 48 6.84 17.92 -8.44
C LEU A 48 8.35 17.64 -8.35
N ALA A 49 8.86 16.72 -9.17
CA ALA A 49 10.28 16.40 -9.24
C ALA A 49 11.10 17.49 -9.96
N LEU A 50 10.60 18.02 -11.09
CA LEU A 50 11.23 19.12 -11.83
C LEU A 50 11.35 20.39 -10.98
N ARG A 51 10.37 20.65 -10.10
CA ARG A 51 10.43 21.74 -9.12
C ARG A 51 11.33 21.48 -7.92
N GLY A 52 11.90 20.28 -7.79
CA GLY A 52 12.80 19.90 -6.69
C GLY A 52 12.11 19.71 -5.34
N TRP A 53 10.79 19.58 -5.29
CA TRP A 53 10.06 19.36 -4.03
C TRP A 53 10.14 17.91 -3.55
N ILE A 54 10.26 16.97 -4.49
CA ILE A 54 10.54 15.56 -4.25
C ILE A 54 11.57 15.09 -5.25
N LYS A 55 12.16 13.92 -5.01
CA LYS A 55 13.00 13.25 -6.02
C LYS A 55 12.11 12.52 -7.03
N ALA A 56 12.59 12.36 -8.25
CA ALA A 56 11.92 11.51 -9.26
C ALA A 56 11.68 10.09 -8.72
N GLN A 57 12.69 9.49 -8.06
CA GLN A 57 12.53 8.16 -7.45
C GLN A 57 11.42 8.10 -6.39
N THR A 58 11.17 9.21 -5.69
CA THR A 58 10.06 9.28 -4.74
C THR A 58 8.73 9.27 -5.49
N ALA A 59 8.59 10.05 -6.56
CA ALA A 59 7.39 10.05 -7.39
C ALA A 59 7.11 8.65 -7.97
N ASP A 60 8.13 8.01 -8.57
CA ASP A 60 8.04 6.69 -9.19
C ASP A 60 7.65 5.62 -8.16
N PHE A 61 8.26 5.64 -6.97
CA PHE A 61 7.90 4.72 -5.89
C PHE A 61 6.41 4.81 -5.53
N PHE A 62 5.87 6.02 -5.41
CA PHE A 62 4.46 6.20 -5.04
C PHE A 62 3.49 5.94 -6.20
N ALA A 63 3.94 6.09 -7.45
CA ALA A 63 3.15 5.76 -8.63
C ALA A 63 3.05 4.24 -8.83
N ASP A 64 4.18 3.55 -8.76
CA ASP A 64 4.29 2.18 -9.26
C ASP A 64 4.23 1.14 -8.14
N TYR A 65 4.72 1.48 -6.94
CA TYR A 65 4.96 0.49 -5.88
C TYR A 65 4.03 0.65 -4.68
N TRP A 66 3.47 1.84 -4.46
CA TRP A 66 2.64 2.11 -3.29
C TRP A 66 1.34 1.30 -3.25
N SER A 67 0.67 1.13 -4.40
CA SER A 67 -0.56 0.32 -4.51
C SER A 67 -0.34 -1.13 -4.07
N VAL A 68 0.82 -1.70 -4.42
CA VAL A 68 1.23 -3.04 -4.00
C VAL A 68 1.48 -3.08 -2.49
N LEU A 69 2.18 -2.08 -1.94
CA LEU A 69 2.47 -2.01 -0.50
C LEU A 69 1.23 -1.84 0.39
N VAL A 70 0.15 -1.23 -0.14
CA VAL A 70 -1.13 -1.12 0.58
C VAL A 70 -2.07 -2.29 0.33
N THR A 71 -1.74 -3.24 -0.56
CA THR A 71 -2.56 -4.43 -0.85
C THR A 71 -1.90 -5.76 -0.48
N GLN A 72 -0.58 -5.77 -0.20
CA GLN A 72 0.17 -6.97 0.12
C GLN A 72 1.01 -6.83 1.41
N LYS A 73 1.25 -7.98 2.06
CA LYS A 73 2.14 -8.07 3.22
C LYS A 73 3.56 -7.62 2.86
N TRP A 74 4.12 -6.79 3.73
CA TRP A 74 5.47 -6.27 3.56
C TRP A 74 6.51 -7.37 3.71
N GLN A 75 7.43 -7.46 2.75
CA GLN A 75 8.52 -8.44 2.72
C GLN A 75 9.82 -7.96 3.36
N HIS A 76 9.95 -6.65 3.58
CA HIS A 76 11.15 -6.03 4.16
C HIS A 76 10.82 -5.12 5.36
N PRO A 77 11.80 -4.83 6.23
CA PRO A 77 11.64 -3.82 7.29
C PRO A 77 11.35 -2.43 6.74
N ILE A 78 10.68 -1.58 7.53
CA ILE A 78 10.27 -0.24 7.11
C ILE A 78 11.41 0.64 6.55
N GLY A 79 12.63 0.49 7.08
CA GLY A 79 13.82 1.21 6.60
C GLY A 79 14.17 0.91 5.15
N TYR A 80 13.88 -0.30 4.65
CA TYR A 80 14.05 -0.64 3.23
C TYR A 80 13.14 0.21 2.35
N TYR A 81 11.88 0.40 2.72
CA TYR A 81 10.93 1.18 1.92
C TYR A 81 11.21 2.68 1.97
N PHE A 82 11.67 3.20 3.11
CA PHE A 82 12.14 4.59 3.16
C PHE A 82 13.34 4.83 2.23
N ARG A 83 14.26 3.87 2.14
CA ARG A 83 15.36 3.93 1.16
C ARG A 83 14.86 3.84 -0.27
N LYS A 84 14.00 2.87 -0.55
CA LYS A 84 13.45 2.62 -1.89
C LYS A 84 12.63 3.81 -2.41
N ALA A 85 11.93 4.51 -1.53
CA ALA A 85 11.22 5.76 -1.82
C ALA A 85 12.13 7.00 -1.89
N ALA A 86 13.46 6.82 -1.76
CA ALA A 86 14.48 7.86 -1.71
C ALA A 86 14.28 8.91 -0.60
N LEU A 87 13.51 8.57 0.44
CA LEU A 87 13.26 9.39 1.64
C LEU A 87 14.44 9.35 2.61
N LEU A 88 15.15 8.23 2.64
CA LEU A 88 16.45 8.08 3.31
C LEU A 88 17.46 7.52 2.30
N ASN A 89 18.74 7.86 2.47
CA ASN A 89 19.82 7.17 1.76
C ASN A 89 20.34 5.99 2.61
N GLU A 90 21.23 5.20 2.03
CA GLU A 90 21.83 4.04 2.69
C GLU A 90 22.56 4.42 3.99
N ASP A 91 23.31 5.52 3.99
CA ASP A 91 24.03 6.00 5.17
C ASP A 91 23.09 6.26 6.35
N ARG A 92 21.97 6.94 6.11
CA ARG A 92 20.96 7.23 7.14
C ARG A 92 20.28 5.96 7.64
N VAL A 93 19.98 5.01 6.74
CA VAL A 93 19.43 3.72 7.15
C VAL A 93 20.41 2.97 8.04
N ASN A 94 21.68 2.89 7.64
CA ASN A 94 22.72 2.22 8.40
C ASN A 94 22.96 2.88 9.77
N ALA A 95 22.98 4.21 9.82
CA ALA A 95 23.12 4.97 11.05
C ALA A 95 22.00 4.63 12.06
N ILE A 96 20.74 4.56 11.61
CA ILE A 96 19.62 4.17 12.46
C ILE A 96 19.77 2.73 12.93
N VAL A 97 20.10 1.78 12.04
CA VAL A 97 20.26 0.36 12.41
C VAL A 97 21.37 0.17 13.45
N VAL A 98 22.50 0.87 13.29
CA VAL A 98 23.61 0.85 14.26
C VAL A 98 23.16 1.39 15.61
N GLU A 99 22.40 2.49 15.64
CA GLU A 99 21.92 3.09 16.87
C GLU A 99 20.87 2.23 17.60
N GLN A 100 19.94 1.61 16.87
CA GLN A 100 18.97 0.66 17.45
C GLN A 100 19.66 -0.49 18.19
N LYS A 101 20.82 -0.94 17.72
CA LYS A 101 21.60 -2.02 18.36
C LYS A 101 22.31 -1.56 19.64
N ARG A 102 22.58 -0.25 19.80
CA ARG A 102 23.35 0.32 20.91
C ARG A 102 22.47 0.79 22.08
N ARG A 103 21.18 1.02 21.87
CA ARG A 103 20.27 1.57 22.89
C ARG A 103 19.42 0.49 23.56
N TYR A 104 19.18 0.66 24.87
CA TYR A 104 18.22 -0.13 25.64
C TYR A 104 17.25 0.82 26.38
N PRO A 105 15.92 0.64 26.24
CA PRO A 105 15.26 -0.28 25.32
C PRO A 105 15.55 0.06 23.84
N ARG A 106 15.40 -0.92 22.94
CA ARG A 106 15.63 -0.71 21.51
C ARG A 106 14.52 0.18 20.93
N PRO A 107 14.82 1.39 20.44
CA PRO A 107 13.82 2.27 19.83
C PRO A 107 13.36 1.74 18.47
N ARG A 108 12.17 2.14 18.00
CA ARG A 108 11.70 1.77 16.65
C ARG A 108 12.46 2.57 15.59
N PHE A 109 12.62 2.00 14.40
CA PHE A 109 13.36 2.63 13.30
C PHE A 109 12.77 4.01 12.94
N GLY A 110 11.44 4.08 12.84
CA GLY A 110 10.72 5.31 12.51
C GLY A 110 10.87 6.40 13.58
N GLU A 111 10.90 6.03 14.87
CA GLU A 111 11.10 6.97 15.98
C GLU A 111 12.46 7.65 15.86
N LEU A 112 13.53 6.89 15.63
CA LEU A 112 14.88 7.45 15.44
C LEU A 112 14.98 8.34 14.19
N ALA A 113 14.28 8.00 13.10
CA ALA A 113 14.26 8.83 11.90
C ALA A 113 13.59 10.19 12.14
N VAL A 114 12.58 10.24 13.00
CA VAL A 114 11.88 11.47 13.42
C VAL A 114 12.73 12.26 14.42
N GLU A 115 13.32 11.59 15.42
CA GLU A 115 14.21 12.18 16.42
C GLU A 115 15.37 12.95 15.72
N LYS A 116 15.93 12.35 14.66
CA LYS A 116 16.99 12.96 13.85
C LYS A 116 16.51 14.00 12.83
N GLN A 117 15.21 14.29 12.78
CA GLN A 117 14.57 15.18 11.81
C GLN A 117 14.81 14.78 10.34
N TRP A 118 15.11 13.50 10.08
CA TRP A 118 15.30 13.00 8.72
C TRP A 118 13.98 12.65 8.04
N LEU A 119 12.96 12.31 8.82
CA LEU A 119 11.58 12.10 8.38
C LEU A 119 10.62 12.86 9.29
N LYS A 120 9.47 13.26 8.75
CA LYS A 120 8.36 13.79 9.56
C LYS A 120 7.61 12.62 10.21
N ALA A 121 7.10 12.82 11.43
CA ALA A 121 6.26 11.82 12.11
C ALA A 121 5.10 11.35 11.23
N LYS A 122 4.37 12.29 10.61
CA LYS A 122 3.28 11.99 9.67
C LYS A 122 3.69 11.10 8.50
N THR A 123 4.92 11.23 8.00
CA THR A 123 5.43 10.36 6.93
C THR A 123 5.65 8.95 7.45
N VAL A 124 6.22 8.80 8.64
CA VAL A 124 6.40 7.48 9.27
C VAL A 124 5.05 6.82 9.55
N ASP A 125 4.11 7.57 10.15
CA ASP A 125 2.77 7.09 10.47
C ASP A 125 2.02 6.61 9.22
N PHE A 126 2.18 7.34 8.10
CA PHE A 126 1.57 6.97 6.82
C PHE A 126 2.05 5.60 6.32
N PHE A 127 3.34 5.29 6.49
CA PHE A 127 3.91 3.99 6.14
C PHE A 127 3.46 2.90 7.14
N LEU A 128 3.37 3.20 8.43
CA LEU A 128 2.90 2.24 9.44
C LEU A 128 1.43 1.88 9.24
N GLN A 129 0.57 2.85 8.93
CA GLN A 129 -0.84 2.60 8.62
C GLN A 129 -0.99 1.67 7.41
N ALA A 130 -0.18 1.86 6.37
CA ALA A 130 -0.16 0.96 5.21
C ALA A 130 0.30 -0.45 5.60
N GLN A 131 1.25 -0.58 6.52
CA GLN A 131 1.72 -1.88 7.03
C GLN A 131 0.66 -2.57 7.91
N GLU A 132 -0.07 -1.81 8.73
CA GLU A 132 -1.10 -2.31 9.65
C GLU A 132 -2.37 -2.74 8.91
N CYS A 133 -2.69 -2.09 7.78
CA CYS A 133 -3.81 -2.49 6.91
C CYS A 133 -3.73 -3.98 6.47
N HIS A 134 -2.53 -4.60 6.51
CA HIS A 134 -2.31 -6.03 6.21
C HIS A 134 -2.32 -6.97 7.39
N ARG A 135 -2.30 -6.46 8.63
CA ARG A 135 -2.39 -7.34 9.80
C ARG A 135 -3.78 -7.93 9.96
N ASP A 136 -4.78 -7.24 9.41
CA ASP A 136 -6.20 -7.63 9.50
C ASP A 136 -6.82 -8.04 8.15
N THR A 137 -6.06 -8.04 7.05
CA THR A 137 -6.57 -8.60 5.78
C THR A 137 -6.60 -10.12 5.87
N PRO A 138 -7.78 -10.76 5.84
CA PRO A 138 -7.87 -12.20 5.78
C PRO A 138 -7.10 -12.70 4.55
N THR A 139 -6.28 -13.73 4.74
CA THR A 139 -5.58 -14.40 3.65
C THR A 139 -6.59 -14.95 2.64
N LEU A 140 -6.15 -15.30 1.43
CA LEU A 140 -7.05 -15.87 0.44
C LEU A 140 -7.77 -17.11 0.99
N ILE A 141 -7.04 -17.95 1.73
CA ILE A 141 -7.59 -19.13 2.39
C ILE A 141 -8.60 -18.76 3.50
N ASP A 142 -8.40 -17.69 4.26
CA ASP A 142 -9.38 -17.22 5.25
C ASP A 142 -10.67 -16.74 4.59
N ILE A 143 -10.57 -16.06 3.45
CA ILE A 143 -11.73 -15.60 2.68
C ILE A 143 -12.49 -16.80 2.10
N ILE A 144 -11.77 -17.77 1.53
CA ILE A 144 -12.34 -19.03 1.01
C ILE A 144 -13.12 -19.74 2.11
N ASN A 145 -12.50 -19.96 3.27
CA ASN A 145 -13.14 -20.64 4.40
C ASN A 145 -14.39 -19.89 4.87
N ARG A 146 -14.32 -18.56 4.93
CA ARG A 146 -15.47 -17.73 5.29
C ARG A 146 -16.63 -17.86 4.31
N VAL A 147 -16.37 -17.86 2.99
CA VAL A 147 -17.40 -18.00 1.95
C VAL A 147 -18.04 -19.39 1.97
N LEU A 148 -17.21 -20.43 2.09
CA LEU A 148 -17.70 -21.80 2.17
C LEU A 148 -18.58 -22.04 3.41
N ASN A 149 -18.26 -21.39 4.53
CA ASN A 149 -19.03 -21.47 5.77
C ASN A 149 -20.27 -20.55 5.79
N SER A 150 -20.21 -19.37 5.17
CA SER A 150 -21.31 -18.40 5.18
C SER A 150 -22.43 -18.75 4.20
N GLY A 151 -22.15 -19.54 3.16
CA GLY A 151 -23.11 -19.81 2.09
C GLY A 151 -23.32 -18.62 1.14
N GLN A 152 -22.54 -17.54 1.30
CA GLN A 152 -22.71 -16.29 0.58
C GLN A 152 -21.36 -15.73 0.11
N ILE A 153 -21.34 -15.21 -1.11
CA ILE A 153 -20.18 -14.57 -1.71
C ILE A 153 -20.55 -13.18 -2.22
N THR A 154 -19.69 -12.18 -2.02
CA THR A 154 -19.90 -10.84 -2.60
C THR A 154 -19.31 -10.74 -4.00
N SER A 155 -19.82 -9.84 -4.85
CA SER A 155 -19.25 -9.60 -6.18
C SER A 155 -17.75 -9.25 -6.14
N SER A 156 -17.32 -8.49 -5.12
CA SER A 156 -15.91 -8.17 -4.92
C SER A 156 -15.03 -9.37 -4.53
N GLN A 157 -15.59 -10.37 -3.83
CA GLN A 157 -14.89 -11.61 -3.50
C GLN A 157 -14.80 -12.52 -4.72
N GLU A 158 -15.87 -12.59 -5.52
CA GLU A 158 -15.91 -13.31 -6.79
C GLU A 158 -14.86 -12.76 -7.77
N ASP A 159 -14.82 -11.44 -8.00
CA ASP A 159 -13.82 -10.79 -8.85
C ASP A 159 -12.39 -11.08 -8.37
N ARG A 160 -12.18 -11.09 -7.05
CA ARG A 160 -10.88 -11.40 -6.45
C ARG A 160 -10.48 -12.86 -6.67
N PHE A 161 -11.41 -13.81 -6.60
CA PHE A 161 -11.13 -15.22 -6.88
C PHE A 161 -10.87 -15.47 -8.37
N LEU A 162 -11.62 -14.80 -9.26
CA LEU A 162 -11.37 -14.83 -10.71
C LEU A 162 -9.98 -14.27 -11.03
N ALA A 163 -9.63 -13.10 -10.48
CA ALA A 163 -8.32 -12.51 -10.67
C ALA A 163 -7.20 -13.43 -10.15
N ALA A 164 -7.39 -14.07 -8.99
CA ALA A 164 -6.43 -15.01 -8.43
C ALA A 164 -6.20 -16.25 -9.32
N MET A 165 -7.24 -16.75 -9.98
CA MET A 165 -7.18 -17.90 -10.89
C MET A 165 -6.60 -17.56 -12.28
N LEU A 166 -6.86 -16.34 -12.76
CA LEU A 166 -6.44 -15.89 -14.10
C LEU A 166 -5.02 -15.31 -14.11
N GLN A 167 -4.59 -14.71 -13.01
CA GLN A 167 -3.22 -14.24 -12.88
C GLN A 167 -2.32 -15.42 -12.54
N ASN A 168 -1.11 -15.44 -13.09
CA ASN A 168 -0.09 -16.48 -12.91
C ASN A 168 0.52 -16.44 -11.48
N ILE A 169 -0.33 -16.28 -10.47
CA ILE A 169 -0.01 -16.28 -9.05
C ILE A 169 0.13 -17.74 -8.63
N SER A 170 1.22 -18.08 -7.95
CA SER A 170 1.43 -19.42 -7.38
C SER A 170 0.45 -19.67 -6.22
N LEU A 171 -0.80 -19.98 -6.55
CA LEU A 171 -1.80 -20.45 -5.59
C LEU A 171 -1.38 -21.81 -5.02
N SER A 172 -1.51 -21.99 -3.72
CA SER A 172 -1.32 -23.30 -3.09
C SER A 172 -2.43 -24.29 -3.50
N SER A 173 -2.18 -25.59 -3.38
CA SER A 173 -3.17 -26.62 -3.70
C SER A 173 -4.48 -26.46 -2.92
N SER A 174 -4.41 -26.00 -1.66
CA SER A 174 -5.58 -25.75 -0.83
C SER A 174 -6.38 -24.52 -1.28
N GLU A 175 -5.69 -23.45 -1.71
CA GLU A 175 -6.35 -22.25 -2.24
C GLU A 175 -7.02 -22.55 -3.59
N GLN A 176 -6.34 -23.29 -4.48
CA GLN A 176 -6.93 -23.71 -5.76
C GLN A 176 -8.17 -24.58 -5.56
N ALA A 177 -8.08 -25.61 -4.71
CA ALA A 177 -9.21 -26.49 -4.41
C ALA A 177 -10.38 -25.71 -3.78
N GLY A 178 -10.09 -24.78 -2.88
CA GLY A 178 -11.09 -23.93 -2.24
C GLY A 178 -11.81 -23.02 -3.22
N ILE A 179 -11.09 -22.35 -4.12
CA ILE A 179 -11.68 -21.49 -5.16
C ILE A 179 -12.54 -22.31 -6.13
N GLN A 180 -12.06 -23.48 -6.56
CA GLN A 180 -12.81 -24.39 -7.43
C GLN A 180 -14.12 -24.84 -6.79
N GLU A 181 -14.09 -25.22 -5.50
CA GLU A 181 -15.29 -25.62 -4.76
C GLU A 181 -16.29 -24.46 -4.64
N ILE A 182 -15.82 -23.22 -4.43
CA ILE A 182 -16.68 -22.03 -4.42
C ILE A 182 -17.39 -21.86 -5.77
N PHE A 183 -16.65 -21.87 -6.88
CA PHE A 183 -17.27 -21.72 -8.21
C PHE A 183 -18.24 -22.86 -8.54
N LYS A 184 -17.91 -24.09 -8.16
CA LYS A 184 -18.82 -25.24 -8.29
C LYS A 184 -20.11 -25.00 -7.51
N ARG A 185 -20.04 -24.53 -6.27
CA ARG A 185 -21.23 -24.25 -5.45
C ARG A 185 -22.06 -23.08 -5.96
N ILE A 186 -21.44 -22.10 -6.61
CA ILE A 186 -22.16 -21.04 -7.33
C ILE A 186 -22.94 -21.65 -8.49
N GLN A 187 -22.30 -22.51 -9.31
CA GLN A 187 -22.94 -23.17 -10.44
C GLN A 187 -24.08 -24.11 -10.04
N THR A 188 -23.95 -24.82 -8.91
CA THR A 188 -25.00 -25.71 -8.39
C THR A 188 -26.07 -24.98 -7.56
N GLY A 189 -25.97 -23.66 -7.40
CA GLY A 189 -26.91 -22.85 -6.63
C GLY A 189 -26.82 -23.02 -5.10
N GLN A 190 -25.77 -23.69 -4.61
CA GLN A 190 -25.48 -23.89 -3.19
C GLN A 190 -24.84 -22.67 -2.53
N LEU A 191 -24.24 -21.77 -3.32
CA LEU A 191 -23.76 -20.45 -2.90
C LEU A 191 -24.55 -19.36 -3.61
N ARG A 192 -24.94 -18.31 -2.87
CA ARG A 192 -25.61 -17.14 -3.43
C ARG A 192 -24.66 -15.96 -3.55
N VAL A 193 -24.62 -15.36 -4.73
CA VAL A 193 -23.91 -14.09 -4.95
C VAL A 193 -24.77 -12.95 -4.44
N VAL A 194 -24.27 -12.27 -3.41
CA VAL A 194 -24.88 -11.08 -2.82
C VAL A 194 -24.17 -9.83 -3.33
N LYS A 195 -24.95 -8.80 -3.65
CA LYS A 195 -24.43 -7.50 -4.09
C LYS A 195 -23.92 -6.69 -2.91
#